data_AF-A0A0A6P7K1-F1
#
_entry.id   AF-A0A0A6P7K1-F1
#
_cell.length_a   1.000
_cell.length_b   1.000
_cell.length_c   1.000
_cell.angle_alpha   90.00
_cell.angle_beta   90.00
_cell.angle_gamma   90.00
#
_symmetry.space_group_name_H-M   'P 1'
#
loop_
_entity.id
_entity.type
_entity.pdbx_description
1 polymer ?
#
loop_
_entity_poly.entity_id
_entity_poly.type
_entity_poly.pdbx_seq_one_letter_code
_entity_poly.pdbx_strand_id
1 'polypeptide(L)'
;MTLNRDFVDAVDFSTRFIRNALNLRTYGEVKYLITDEGELSTVKSFQLADLRLSDKVNNIELTQGDACNLKDKYNNYDLVFAGNLIDRLYEPKKFLTEMAKRINVAC
;
A
#
# COMPACT_ATOMS: atom_id res chain seq x y z
N MET A 1 -14.57 19.74 -16.85
CA MET A 1 -14.76 19.15 -15.52
C MET A 1 -13.64 18.15 -15.30
N THR A 2 -12.63 18.52 -14.52
CA THR A 2 -11.57 17.59 -14.13
C THR A 2 -12.17 16.62 -13.12
N LEU A 3 -12.31 15.34 -13.47
CA LEU A 3 -12.62 14.31 -12.49
C LEU A 3 -11.51 14.34 -11.44
N ASN A 4 -11.83 14.74 -10.22
CA ASN A 4 -10.92 14.65 -9.09
C ASN A 4 -10.68 13.14 -8.86
N ARG A 5 -9.55 12.63 -9.34
CA ARG A 5 -9.18 11.23 -9.17
C ARG A 5 -8.53 11.10 -7.81
N ASP A 6 -9.08 10.22 -6.97
CA ASP A 6 -8.46 9.86 -5.69
C ASP A 6 -7.03 9.39 -5.95
N PHE A 7 -6.07 9.97 -5.22
CA PHE A 7 -4.64 9.65 -5.29
C PHE A 7 -4.21 9.04 -3.96
N VAL A 8 -3.35 8.02 -4.03
CA VAL A 8 -2.91 7.26 -2.84
C VAL A 8 -1.38 7.24 -2.77
N ASP A 9 -0.83 7.73 -1.68
CA ASP A 9 0.55 7.41 -1.26
C ASP A 9 0.54 6.10 -0.46
N ALA A 10 1.18 5.07 -0.99
CA ALA A 10 1.34 3.78 -0.34
C ALA A 10 2.80 3.59 0.11
N VAL A 11 3.01 3.48 1.42
CA VAL A 11 4.34 3.35 2.03
C VAL A 11 4.47 2.02 2.75
N ASP A 12 5.57 1.31 2.51
CA ASP A 12 5.91 0.06 3.21
C ASP A 12 7.41 0.01 3.51
N PHE A 13 7.82 -0.58 4.62
CA PHE A 13 9.24 -0.71 4.98
C PHE A 13 9.97 -1.77 4.12
N SER A 14 9.26 -2.79 3.66
CA SER A 14 9.78 -3.93 2.90
C SER A 14 9.95 -3.61 1.44
N THR A 15 11.21 -3.57 0.98
CA THR A 15 11.53 -3.48 -0.45
C THR A 15 10.84 -4.59 -1.26
N ARG A 16 10.66 -5.79 -0.68
CA ARG A 16 10.02 -6.92 -1.36
C ARG A 16 8.54 -6.65 -1.64
N PHE A 17 7.82 -6.06 -0.69
CA PHE A 17 6.41 -5.72 -0.89
C PHE A 17 6.23 -4.59 -1.89
N ILE A 18 7.05 -3.53 -1.80
CA ILE A 18 7.03 -2.45 -2.80
C ILE A 18 7.31 -2.98 -4.21
N ARG A 19 8.32 -3.83 -4.38
CA ARG A 19 8.62 -4.45 -5.69
C ARG A 19 7.45 -5.28 -6.23
N ASN A 20 6.82 -6.09 -5.39
CA ASN A 20 5.66 -6.88 -5.81
C ASN A 20 4.47 -6.00 -6.20
N ALA A 21 4.20 -4.93 -5.46
CA ALA A 21 3.15 -3.98 -5.79
C ALA A 21 3.43 -3.24 -7.10
N LEU A 22 4.69 -2.84 -7.36
CA LEU A 22 5.11 -2.23 -8.62
C LEU A 22 4.96 -3.20 -9.80
N ASN A 23 5.30 -4.48 -9.62
CA ASN A 23 5.09 -5.50 -10.62
C ASN A 23 3.59 -5.71 -10.90
N LEU A 24 2.76 -5.80 -9.86
CA LEU A 24 1.31 -5.92 -10.01
C LEU A 24 0.71 -4.70 -10.73
N ARG A 25 1.20 -3.49 -10.46
CA ARG A 25 0.81 -2.26 -11.19
C ARG A 25 1.20 -2.33 -12.66
N THR A 26 2.40 -2.81 -12.96
CA THR A 26 2.97 -2.83 -14.31
C THR A 26 2.29 -3.89 -15.19
N TYR A 27 2.10 -5.09 -14.65
CA TYR A 27 1.63 -6.24 -15.43
C TYR A 27 0.14 -6.53 -15.24
N GLY A 28 -0.49 -5.97 -14.22
CA GLY A 28 -1.90 -6.25 -13.88
C GLY A 28 -2.13 -7.63 -13.26
N GLU A 29 -1.09 -8.45 -13.14
CA GLU A 29 -1.15 -9.80 -12.59
C GLU A 29 0.02 -10.10 -11.63
N VAL A 30 -0.21 -11.06 -10.74
CA VAL A 30 0.85 -11.71 -9.96
C VAL A 30 0.65 -13.22 -10.02
N LYS A 31 1.76 -13.96 -10.19
CA LYS A 31 1.81 -15.43 -10.15
C LYS A 31 2.73 -15.86 -9.01
N TYR A 32 2.30 -16.86 -8.25
CA TYR A 32 3.04 -17.35 -7.10
C TYR A 32 2.80 -18.85 -6.89
N LEU A 33 3.72 -19.50 -6.20
CA LEU A 33 3.62 -20.91 -5.83
C LEU A 33 3.12 -21.02 -4.40
N ILE A 34 2.20 -21.95 -4.16
CA ILE A 34 1.87 -22.43 -2.83
C ILE A 34 2.43 -23.86 -2.73
N THR A 35 3.27 -24.10 -1.74
CA THR A 35 3.75 -25.46 -1.44
C THR A 35 2.64 -26.23 -0.76
N ASP A 36 2.24 -27.35 -1.36
CA ASP A 36 1.15 -28.19 -0.88
C ASP A 36 1.71 -29.31 0.04
N GLU A 37 2.68 -30.08 -0.45
CA GLU A 37 3.31 -31.16 0.31
C GLU A 37 4.74 -31.45 -0.21
N GLY A 38 5.74 -31.42 0.67
CA GLY A 38 7.13 -31.68 0.29
C GLY A 38 7.61 -30.74 -0.82
N GLU A 39 7.91 -31.30 -1.99
CA GLU A 39 8.32 -30.55 -3.19
C GLU A 39 7.15 -30.23 -4.14
N LEU A 40 5.94 -30.72 -3.85
CA LEU A 40 4.74 -30.44 -4.66
C LEU A 40 4.24 -29.02 -4.39
N SER A 41 4.06 -28.26 -5.47
CA SER A 41 3.57 -26.87 -5.40
C SER A 41 2.54 -26.58 -6.48
N THR A 42 1.50 -25.84 -6.11
CA THR A 42 0.47 -25.34 -7.00
C THR A 42 0.77 -23.90 -7.43
N VAL A 43 0.70 -23.63 -8.73
CA VAL A 43 0.72 -22.27 -9.26
C VAL A 43 -0.63 -21.61 -9.00
N LYS A 44 -0.60 -20.43 -8.36
CA LYS A 44 -1.74 -19.54 -8.23
C LYS A 44 -1.45 -18.23 -8.96
N SER A 45 -2.52 -17.57 -9.38
CA SER A 45 -2.46 -16.27 -10.01
C SER A 45 -3.58 -15.38 -9.52
N PHE A 46 -3.34 -14.08 -9.55
CA PHE A 46 -4.34 -13.05 -9.28
C PHE A 46 -4.21 -11.96 -10.33
N GLN A 47 -5.34 -11.46 -10.85
CA GLN A 47 -5.38 -10.34 -11.79
C GLN A 47 -6.20 -9.17 -11.23
N LEU A 48 -5.73 -7.94 -11.43
CA LEU A 48 -6.47 -6.74 -11.04
C LEU A 48 -7.83 -6.63 -11.74
N ALA A 49 -7.93 -7.17 -12.95
CA ALA A 49 -9.15 -7.20 -13.74
C ALA A 49 -10.29 -7.96 -13.04
N ASP A 50 -9.95 -9.02 -12.29
CA ASP A 50 -10.93 -9.83 -11.54
C ASP A 50 -11.65 -9.01 -10.47
N LEU A 51 -11.00 -7.95 -9.96
CA LEU A 51 -11.58 -7.00 -9.01
C LEU A 51 -12.03 -5.68 -9.64
N ARG A 52 -11.94 -5.54 -10.97
CA ARG A 52 -12.22 -4.28 -11.71
C ARG A 52 -11.35 -3.10 -11.22
N LEU A 53 -10.08 -3.38 -10.87
CA LEU A 53 -9.14 -2.39 -10.34
C LEU A 53 -8.05 -1.96 -11.33
N SER A 54 -8.04 -2.49 -12.56
CA SER A 54 -7.00 -2.23 -13.56
C SER A 54 -6.73 -0.74 -13.81
N ASP A 55 -7.77 0.10 -13.80
CA ASP A 55 -7.61 1.55 -14.03
C ASP A 55 -7.23 2.34 -12.76
N LYS A 56 -7.49 1.78 -11.58
CA LYS A 56 -7.30 2.45 -10.28
C LYS A 56 -5.85 2.44 -9.84
N VAL A 57 -5.08 1.43 -10.25
CA VAL A 57 -3.69 1.25 -9.84
C VAL A 57 -2.76 2.37 -10.34
N ASN A 58 -3.18 3.13 -11.34
CA ASN A 58 -2.41 4.23 -11.93
C ASN A 58 -2.41 5.50 -11.08
N ASN A 59 -3.27 5.60 -10.06
CA ASN A 59 -3.31 6.76 -9.17
C ASN A 59 -2.63 6.47 -7.81
N ILE A 60 -1.68 5.52 -7.80
CA ILE A 60 -1.00 5.08 -6.57
C ILE A 60 0.50 5.30 -6.72
N GLU A 61 1.09 6.04 -5.77
CA GLU A 61 2.52 6.19 -5.61
C GLU A 61 3.04 5.25 -4.52
N LEU A 62 3.94 4.34 -4.91
CA LEU A 62 4.48 3.31 -4.03
C LEU A 62 5.89 3.69 -3.61
N THR A 63 6.12 3.88 -2.31
CA THR A 63 7.44 4.27 -1.77
C THR A 63 7.88 3.34 -0.65
N GLN A 64 9.15 2.97 -0.64
CA GLN A 64 9.72 2.33 0.55
C GLN A 64 9.99 3.37 1.64
N GLY A 65 9.54 3.14 2.87
CA GLY A 65 9.77 4.07 3.97
C GLY A 65 9.42 3.51 5.35
N ASP A 66 9.95 4.18 6.38
CA ASP A 66 9.60 3.91 7.78
C ASP A 66 8.37 4.74 8.17
N ALA A 67 7.31 4.06 8.59
CA ALA A 67 6.06 4.68 9.05
C ALA A 67 6.26 5.57 10.30
N CYS A 68 7.25 5.27 11.14
CA CYS A 68 7.59 6.08 12.31
C CYS A 68 8.45 7.31 11.97
N ASN A 69 8.94 7.43 10.72
CA ASN A 69 9.80 8.53 10.25
C ASN A 69 9.44 8.97 8.82
N LEU A 70 8.16 9.33 8.63
CA LEU A 70 7.66 9.79 7.34
C LEU A 70 8.07 11.23 7.04
N LYS A 71 8.54 11.45 5.80
CA LYS A 71 8.88 12.79 5.27
C LYS A 71 7.67 13.75 5.34
N ASP A 72 7.94 15.04 5.40
CA ASP A 72 6.89 16.06 5.52
C ASP A 72 5.94 16.12 4.32
N LYS A 73 6.35 15.61 3.15
CA LYS A 73 5.50 15.57 1.95
C LYS A 73 4.20 14.78 2.13
N TYR A 74 4.15 13.86 3.09
CA TYR A 74 2.96 13.04 3.34
C TYR A 74 2.00 13.81 4.26
N ASN A 75 1.10 14.62 3.70
CA ASN A 75 0.19 15.48 4.46
C ASN A 75 -1.11 15.73 3.68
N ASN A 76 -2.06 16.41 4.32
CA ASN A 76 -3.34 16.83 3.74
C ASN A 76 -4.21 15.68 3.21
N TYR A 77 -4.23 14.56 3.94
CA TYR A 77 -5.02 13.38 3.56
C TYR A 77 -6.45 13.42 4.08
N ASP A 78 -7.38 12.95 3.26
CA ASP A 78 -8.76 12.73 3.71
C ASP A 78 -8.91 11.43 4.51
N LEU A 79 -8.00 10.48 4.30
CA LEU A 79 -7.97 9.19 4.98
C LEU A 79 -6.53 8.70 5.16
N VAL A 80 -6.23 8.19 6.36
CA VAL A 80 -5.02 7.40 6.63
C VAL A 80 -5.44 5.97 6.97
N PHE A 81 -4.96 5.00 6.20
CA PHE A 81 -5.19 3.58 6.44
C PHE A 81 -3.91 2.90 6.95
N ALA A 82 -3.96 2.33 8.15
CA ALA A 82 -2.85 1.61 8.79
C ALA A 82 -3.25 0.17 9.13
N GLY A 83 -3.47 -0.65 8.11
CA GLY A 83 -3.92 -2.04 8.28
C GLY A 83 -2.84 -2.96 8.86
N ASN A 84 -3.12 -3.59 10.01
CA ASN A 84 -2.23 -4.55 10.68
C ASN A 84 -0.78 -4.05 10.87
N LEU A 85 -0.64 -2.75 11.18
CA LEU A 85 0.65 -2.08 11.35
C LEU A 85 0.96 -1.76 12.81
N ILE A 86 -0.03 -1.32 13.58
CA ILE A 86 0.17 -0.66 14.89
C ILE A 86 0.93 -1.55 15.89
N ASP A 87 0.65 -2.85 15.91
CA ASP A 87 1.29 -3.85 16.78
C ASP A 87 2.76 -4.14 16.42
N ARG A 88 3.21 -3.69 15.24
CA ARG A 88 4.55 -3.95 14.70
C ARG A 88 5.46 -2.72 14.74
N LEU A 89 4.92 -1.57 15.11
CA LEU A 89 5.69 -0.33 15.21
C LEU A 89 6.53 -0.32 16.48
N TYR A 90 7.74 0.21 16.38
CA TYR A 90 8.61 0.42 17.54
C TYR A 90 8.22 1.69 18.32
N GLU A 91 7.53 2.65 17.70
CA GLU A 91 6.96 3.84 18.35
C GLU A 91 5.46 4.05 17.99
N PRO A 92 4.54 3.15 18.41
CA PRO A 92 3.13 3.20 17.98
C PRO A 92 2.41 4.47 18.44
N LYS A 93 2.71 4.97 19.65
CA LYS A 93 2.14 6.22 20.17
C LYS A 93 2.54 7.44 19.33
N LYS A 94 3.81 7.51 18.93
CA LYS A 94 4.32 8.57 18.06
C LYS A 94 3.64 8.52 16.70
N PHE A 95 3.54 7.34 16.09
CA PHE A 95 2.84 7.16 14.83
C PHE A 95 1.40 7.70 14.89
N LEU A 96 0.61 7.28 15.89
CA LEU A 96 -0.78 7.75 16.03
C LEU A 96 -0.87 9.26 16.19
N THR A 97 0.04 9.86 16.97
CA THR A 97 0.10 11.32 17.18
C THR A 97 0.46 12.06 15.89
N GLU A 98 1.40 11.53 15.10
CA GLU A 98 1.84 12.14 13.85
C GLU A 98 0.81 11.97 12.73
N MET A 99 0.12 10.82 12.64
CA MET A 99 -0.89 10.59 11.61
C MET A 99 -2.08 11.54 11.76
N ALA A 100 -2.49 11.83 13.00
CA ALA A 100 -3.56 12.79 13.26
C ALA A 100 -3.27 14.19 12.68
N LYS A 101 -1.99 14.61 12.65
CA LYS A 101 -1.57 15.91 12.10
C LYS A 101 -1.55 15.94 10.57
N ARG A 102 -1.59 14.78 9.92
CA ARG A 102 -1.51 14.62 8.46
C ARG A 102 -2.89 14.48 7.81
N ILE A 103 -3.95 14.36 8.61
CA ILE A 103 -5.34 14.28 8.16
C ILE A 103 -5.93 15.69 8.07
N ASN A 104 -6.67 15.98 7.00
CA ASN A 104 -7.41 17.23 6.84
C ASN A 104 -8.40 17.38 8.01
N VAL A 105 -8.39 18.54 8.67
CA VAL A 105 -9.41 18.85 9.68
C VAL A 105 -10.71 19.07 8.93
N ALA A 106 -11.71 18.23 9.19
CA ALA A 106 -13.04 18.45 8.65
C ALA A 106 -13.55 19.82 9.13
N CYS A 107 -13.86 20.71 8.19
CA CYS A 107 -14.57 21.95 8.46
C CYS A 107 -16.03 21.67 8.86
#